data_AF-X5PXS8-F1
#
_entry.id   AF-X5PXS8-F1
#
_cell.length_a   1.000
_cell.length_b   1.000
_cell.length_c   1.000
_cell.angle_alpha   90.00
_cell.angle_beta   90.00
_cell.angle_gamma   90.00
#
_symmetry.space_group_name_H-M   'P 1'
#
loop_
_entity.id
_entity.type
_entity.pdbx_description
1 polymer ?
#
loop_
_entity_poly.entity_id
_entity_poly.type
_entity_poly.pdbx_seq_one_letter_code
_entity_poly.pdbx_strand_id
1 'polypeptide(L)'
;MARTLSELSEGQVRSLSCSPNAENYKCFMAYGQPPHADFFIGPFHHLTKDVLGSDPRLANFAHGFDIILEDTTFQMYSPNRVGQIEFVTQHLKPDGIFVFVEKFRATEEPDYRRREYQKDFGFKARYFPPDEIEKKQTLVLNTMFGNEVTLAKMADAIRAHFSYCALTWNSGNFCSLAASNSEENLNRYLSQMAAPAIPHEYVYETSLYPTLPVSVAAAQE
;
A
#
# COMPACT_ATOMS: atom_id res chain seq x y z
N MET A 1 3.07 -8.22 -9.30
CA MET A 1 1.94 -8.67 -8.45
C MET A 1 0.61 -8.63 -9.18
N ALA A 2 0.14 -7.47 -9.65
CA ALA A 2 -1.13 -7.31 -10.38
C ALA A 2 -1.35 -8.35 -11.49
N ARG A 3 -0.38 -8.51 -12.39
CA ARG A 3 -0.39 -9.54 -13.45
C ARG A 3 -0.67 -10.94 -12.91
N THR A 4 0.06 -11.36 -11.88
CA THR A 4 -0.04 -12.69 -11.28
C THR A 4 -1.43 -12.93 -10.68
N LEU A 5 -2.03 -11.92 -10.04
CA LEU A 5 -3.38 -12.04 -9.48
C LEU A 5 -4.42 -12.28 -10.58
N SER A 6 -4.34 -11.52 -11.68
CA SER A 6 -5.26 -11.68 -12.80
C SER A 6 -5.09 -13.00 -13.56
N GLU A 7 -3.86 -13.51 -13.61
CA GLU A 7 -3.54 -14.79 -14.24
C GLU A 7 -4.00 -15.98 -13.39
N LEU A 8 -3.69 -16.00 -12.09
CA LEU A 8 -4.10 -17.07 -11.18
C LEU A 8 -5.61 -17.14 -10.96
N SER A 9 -6.31 -16.02 -11.11
CA SER A 9 -7.77 -15.95 -10.99
C SER A 9 -8.50 -16.22 -12.30
N GLU A 10 -7.78 -16.53 -13.39
CA GLU A 10 -8.35 -16.75 -14.73
C GLU A 10 -9.27 -15.58 -15.16
N GLY A 11 -8.86 -14.35 -14.84
CA GLY A 11 -9.60 -13.13 -15.18
C GLY A 11 -10.77 -12.78 -14.26
N GLN A 12 -11.05 -13.56 -13.22
CA GLN A 12 -12.02 -13.16 -12.17
C GLN A 12 -11.57 -11.89 -11.45
N VAL A 13 -10.25 -11.69 -11.32
CA VAL A 13 -9.66 -10.41 -10.88
C VAL A 13 -9.06 -9.70 -12.08
N ARG A 14 -9.61 -8.55 -12.46
CA ARG A 14 -8.98 -7.65 -13.43
C ARG A 14 -8.11 -6.66 -12.70
N SER A 15 -6.90 -6.43 -13.18
CA SER A 15 -5.95 -5.53 -12.53
C SER A 15 -5.47 -4.42 -13.44
N LEU A 16 -5.25 -3.24 -12.86
CA LEU A 16 -4.60 -2.11 -13.51
C LEU A 16 -3.39 -1.71 -12.68
N SER A 17 -2.20 -1.79 -13.27
CA SER A 17 -0.98 -1.23 -12.69
C SER A 17 -0.79 0.21 -13.19
N CYS A 18 -0.32 1.09 -12.33
CA CYS A 18 -0.04 2.48 -12.66
C CYS A 18 1.36 2.86 -12.18
N SER A 19 2.22 3.35 -13.07
CA SER A 19 3.53 3.87 -12.67
C SER A 19 4.10 4.85 -13.70
N PRO A 20 4.70 5.97 -13.28
CA PRO A 20 5.40 6.86 -14.20
C PRO A 20 6.77 6.30 -14.65
N ASN A 21 7.28 5.23 -14.02
CA ASN A 21 8.57 4.65 -14.34
C ASN A 21 8.48 3.69 -15.54
N ALA A 22 9.19 4.01 -16.63
CA ALA A 22 9.19 3.19 -17.84
C ALA A 22 9.77 1.78 -17.65
N GLU A 23 10.69 1.60 -16.70
CA GLU A 23 11.23 0.27 -16.39
C GLU A 23 10.17 -0.65 -15.78
N ASN A 24 9.21 -0.10 -15.02
CA ASN A 24 8.10 -0.88 -14.48
C ASN A 24 7.19 -1.43 -15.59
N TYR A 25 6.97 -0.65 -16.66
CA TYR A 25 6.21 -1.11 -17.82
C TYR A 25 6.96 -2.22 -18.58
N LYS A 26 8.27 -2.04 -18.81
CA LYS A 26 9.10 -3.08 -19.46
C LYS A 26 9.07 -4.39 -18.67
N CYS A 27 9.23 -4.32 -17.35
CA CYS A 27 9.12 -5.48 -16.47
C CYS A 27 7.73 -6.13 -16.54
N PHE A 28 6.67 -5.34 -16.56
CA PHE A 28 5.29 -5.85 -16.66
C PHE A 28 5.04 -6.63 -17.97
N MET A 29 5.62 -6.15 -19.08
CA MET A 29 5.48 -6.73 -20.42
C MET A 29 6.52 -7.81 -20.76
N ALA A 30 7.48 -8.09 -19.86
CA ALA A 30 8.62 -8.96 -20.15
C ALA A 30 8.24 -10.38 -20.59
N TYR A 31 7.08 -10.87 -20.17
CA TYR A 31 6.56 -12.20 -20.52
C TYR A 31 5.33 -12.11 -21.44
N GLY A 32 5.30 -11.11 -22.33
CA GLY A 32 4.18 -10.85 -23.22
C GLY A 32 3.02 -10.09 -22.56
N GLN A 33 2.00 -9.77 -23.35
CA GLN A 33 0.83 -9.01 -22.94
C GLN A 33 -0.13 -9.90 -22.13
N PRO A 34 -0.41 -9.59 -20.85
CA PRO A 34 -1.35 -10.37 -20.06
C PRO A 34 -2.81 -10.11 -20.49
N PRO A 35 -3.67 -11.14 -20.56
CA PRO A 35 -5.03 -11.01 -21.08
C PRO A 35 -6.01 -10.28 -20.14
N HIS A 36 -5.71 -10.25 -18.84
CA HIS A 36 -6.63 -9.76 -17.79
C HIS A 36 -6.01 -8.67 -16.90
N ALA A 37 -4.84 -8.17 -17.29
CA ALA A 37 -4.13 -7.14 -16.56
C ALA A 37 -3.68 -6.04 -17.52
N ASP A 38 -3.88 -4.79 -17.11
CA ASP A 38 -3.51 -3.61 -17.86
C ASP A 38 -2.44 -2.81 -17.13
N PHE A 39 -1.73 -1.97 -17.87
CA PHE A 39 -0.74 -1.06 -17.33
C PHE A 39 -0.93 0.33 -17.92
N PHE A 40 -0.97 1.32 -17.03
CA PHE A 40 -0.94 2.73 -17.37
C PHE A 40 0.42 3.33 -17.01
N ILE A 41 1.09 3.90 -18.02
CA ILE A 41 2.39 4.56 -17.85
C ILE A 41 2.14 6.05 -17.54
N GLY A 42 2.37 6.43 -16.29
CA GLY A 42 2.09 7.77 -15.81
C GLY A 42 1.77 7.82 -14.32
N PRO A 43 1.65 9.02 -13.76
CA PRO A 43 1.22 9.19 -12.39
C PRO A 43 -0.28 8.93 -12.26
N PHE A 44 -0.71 8.42 -11.11
CA PHE A 44 -2.10 8.02 -10.89
C PHE A 44 -3.11 9.17 -11.07
N HIS A 45 -2.71 10.41 -10.81
CA HIS A 45 -3.60 11.56 -11.01
C HIS A 45 -3.93 11.88 -12.48
N HIS A 46 -3.25 11.24 -13.44
CA HIS A 46 -3.63 11.28 -14.85
C HIS A 46 -4.72 10.24 -15.21
N LEU A 47 -4.98 9.24 -14.36
CA LEU A 47 -6.05 8.26 -14.55
C LEU A 47 -7.40 8.82 -14.11
N THR A 48 -7.87 9.88 -14.78
CA THR A 48 -9.20 10.45 -14.52
C THR A 48 -10.30 9.50 -15.01
N LYS A 49 -11.53 9.70 -14.53
CA LYS A 49 -12.70 8.93 -15.01
C LYS A 49 -12.88 9.02 -16.53
N ASP A 50 -12.57 10.17 -17.13
CA ASP A 50 -12.62 10.35 -18.58
C ASP A 50 -11.55 9.53 -19.30
N VAL A 51 -10.32 9.49 -18.77
CA VAL A 51 -9.24 8.65 -19.32
C VAL A 51 -9.60 7.17 -19.21
N LEU A 52 -10.12 6.74 -18.06
CA LEU A 52 -10.57 5.36 -17.84
C LEU A 52 -11.73 4.99 -18.77
N GLY A 53 -12.68 5.90 -19.00
CA GLY A 53 -13.86 5.65 -19.84
C GLY A 53 -13.60 5.73 -21.35
N SER A 54 -12.60 6.50 -21.79
CA SER A 54 -12.31 6.72 -23.21
C SER A 54 -11.34 5.71 -23.82
N ASP A 55 -10.46 5.09 -23.03
CA ASP A 55 -9.61 3.97 -23.48
C ASP A 55 -10.38 2.64 -23.34
N PRO A 56 -10.70 1.93 -24.45
CA PRO A 56 -11.43 0.67 -24.39
C PRO A 56 -10.77 -0.41 -23.52
N ARG A 57 -9.45 -0.36 -23.32
CA ARG A 57 -8.72 -1.29 -22.45
C ARG A 57 -9.02 -1.01 -20.98
N LEU A 58 -9.21 0.27 -20.63
CA LEU A 58 -9.39 0.73 -19.25
C LEU A 58 -10.86 0.87 -18.85
N ALA A 59 -11.79 0.79 -19.81
CA ALA A 59 -13.23 1.03 -19.60
C ALA A 59 -13.84 0.24 -18.43
N ASN A 60 -13.33 -0.97 -18.15
CA ASN A 60 -13.80 -1.80 -17.04
C ASN A 60 -13.53 -1.18 -15.65
N PHE A 61 -12.57 -0.25 -15.56
CA PHE A 61 -12.19 0.44 -14.33
C PHE A 61 -12.87 1.81 -14.18
N ALA A 62 -13.64 2.27 -15.17
CA ALA A 62 -14.28 3.58 -15.15
C ALA A 62 -15.30 3.74 -14.00
N HIS A 63 -15.85 2.63 -13.52
CA HIS A 63 -16.78 2.59 -12.39
C HIS A 63 -16.09 2.50 -11.01
N GLY A 64 -14.77 2.56 -10.99
CA GLY A 64 -13.96 2.47 -9.78
C GLY A 64 -13.51 1.04 -9.45
N PHE A 65 -12.68 0.95 -8.41
CA PHE A 65 -11.99 -0.26 -7.99
C PHE A 65 -12.60 -0.84 -6.71
N ASP A 66 -12.69 -2.17 -6.65
CA ASP A 66 -13.04 -2.89 -5.41
C ASP A 66 -11.88 -2.86 -4.40
N ILE A 67 -10.64 -2.90 -4.90
CA ILE A 67 -9.43 -2.83 -4.10
C ILE A 67 -8.46 -1.87 -4.78
N ILE A 68 -7.90 -0.92 -4.03
CA ILE A 68 -6.74 -0.14 -4.43
C ILE A 68 -5.59 -0.51 -3.50
N LEU A 69 -4.41 -0.75 -4.08
CA LEU A 69 -3.16 -0.90 -3.35
C LEU A 69 -2.26 0.28 -3.67
N GLU A 70 -1.96 1.07 -2.65
CA GLU A 70 -0.87 2.03 -2.66
C GLU A 70 0.38 1.30 -2.13
N ASP A 71 1.37 1.15 -3.01
CA ASP A 71 2.65 0.51 -2.69
C ASP A 71 3.76 1.56 -2.75
N THR A 72 4.12 2.07 -1.57
CA THR A 72 5.26 2.97 -1.31
C THR A 72 5.33 4.20 -2.23
N THR A 73 4.18 4.64 -2.74
CA THR A 73 3.99 5.69 -3.73
C THR A 73 3.78 7.05 -3.08
N PHE A 74 2.98 7.16 -2.01
CA PHE A 74 2.67 8.44 -1.37
C PHE A 74 3.91 9.16 -0.83
N GLN A 75 4.82 8.41 -0.22
CA GLN A 75 6.14 8.88 0.24
C GLN A 75 7.04 9.41 -0.90
N MET A 76 6.71 9.16 -2.17
CA MET A 76 7.46 9.71 -3.31
C MET A 76 7.01 11.12 -3.71
N TYR A 77 5.84 11.57 -3.27
CA TYR A 77 5.28 12.86 -3.68
C TYR A 77 5.37 13.93 -2.60
N SER A 78 4.80 13.68 -1.42
CA SER A 78 4.72 14.65 -0.33
C SER A 78 4.26 13.96 0.97
N PRO A 79 4.32 14.63 2.14
CA PRO A 79 3.76 14.10 3.38
C PRO A 79 2.24 14.33 3.54
N ASN A 80 1.53 14.86 2.54
CA ASN A 80 0.10 15.20 2.64
C ASN A 80 -0.81 13.97 2.47
N ARG A 81 -0.83 13.09 3.47
CA ARG A 81 -1.63 11.85 3.42
C ARG A 81 -3.13 12.08 3.30
N VAL A 82 -3.68 13.11 3.96
CA VAL A 82 -5.12 13.42 3.87
C VAL A 82 -5.51 13.71 2.42
N GLY A 83 -4.86 14.67 1.76
CA GLY A 83 -5.20 15.00 0.37
C GLY A 83 -4.88 13.88 -0.63
N GLN A 84 -3.84 13.09 -0.37
CA GLN A 84 -3.52 11.91 -1.19
C GLN A 84 -4.61 10.83 -1.09
N ILE A 85 -5.08 10.51 0.13
CA ILE A 85 -6.17 9.55 0.35
C ILE A 85 -7.48 10.09 -0.22
N GLU A 86 -7.80 11.36 0.02
CA GLU A 86 -8.98 12.03 -0.55
C GLU A 86 -9.01 11.92 -2.08
N PHE A 87 -7.87 12.13 -2.74
CA PHE A 87 -7.80 12.03 -4.19
C PHE A 87 -8.03 10.60 -4.69
N VAL A 88 -7.39 9.62 -4.07
CA VAL A 88 -7.48 8.22 -4.51
C VAL A 88 -8.86 7.62 -4.23
N THR A 89 -9.50 7.98 -3.12
CA THR A 89 -10.83 7.45 -2.75
C THR A 89 -11.91 7.78 -3.76
N GLN A 90 -11.73 8.82 -4.60
CA GLN A 90 -12.64 9.13 -5.72
C GLN A 90 -12.74 8.02 -6.79
N HIS A 91 -11.75 7.13 -6.81
CA HIS A 91 -11.66 5.97 -7.70
C HIS A 91 -12.00 4.66 -6.98
N LEU A 92 -12.14 4.66 -5.65
CA LEU A 92 -12.51 3.48 -4.87
C LEU A 92 -14.04 3.37 -4.82
N LYS A 93 -14.57 2.16 -4.92
CA LYS A 93 -16.01 1.92 -4.69
C LYS A 93 -16.36 2.18 -3.22
N PRO A 94 -17.63 2.52 -2.90
CA PRO A 94 -18.03 2.88 -1.52
C PRO A 94 -17.70 1.82 -0.46
N ASP A 95 -17.79 0.54 -0.83
CA ASP A 95 -17.52 -0.63 0.02
C ASP A 95 -16.16 -1.28 -0.26
N GLY A 96 -15.32 -0.62 -1.05
CA GLY A 96 -14.00 -1.09 -1.43
C GLY A 96 -12.98 -1.03 -0.31
N ILE A 97 -11.81 -1.63 -0.55
CA ILE A 97 -10.70 -1.70 0.40
C ILE A 97 -9.51 -0.94 -0.15
N PHE A 98 -8.97 -0.03 0.66
CA PHE A 98 -7.71 0.63 0.36
C PHE A 98 -6.60 0.03 1.21
N VAL A 99 -5.63 -0.61 0.56
CA VAL A 99 -4.41 -1.13 1.18
C VAL A 99 -3.27 -0.15 0.98
N PHE A 100 -2.55 0.16 2.05
CA PHE A 100 -1.39 1.05 2.07
C PHE A 100 -0.17 0.26 2.48
N VAL A 101 0.93 0.37 1.75
CA VAL A 101 2.23 -0.20 2.13
C VAL A 101 3.24 0.93 2.13
N GLU A 102 3.64 1.38 3.30
CA GLU A 102 4.48 2.56 3.44
C GLU A 102 5.62 2.36 4.42
N LYS A 103 6.67 3.15 4.25
CA LYS A 103 7.72 3.33 5.24
C LYS A 103 7.33 4.48 6.16
N PHE A 104 7.32 4.19 7.45
CA PHE A 104 6.96 5.14 8.48
C PHE A 104 8.20 5.64 9.23
N ARG A 105 8.15 6.93 9.59
CA ARG A 105 9.07 7.51 10.55
C ARG A 105 8.71 7.02 11.95
N ALA A 106 9.73 6.64 12.73
CA ALA A 106 9.52 6.35 14.15
C ALA A 106 9.35 7.68 14.92
N THR A 107 8.59 7.65 16.01
CA THR A 107 8.46 8.82 16.90
C THR A 107 9.82 9.26 17.44
N GLU A 108 10.65 8.28 17.81
CA GLU A 108 12.00 8.49 18.33
C GLU A 108 13.05 8.20 17.26
N GLU A 109 13.93 9.16 17.00
CA GLU A 109 15.02 9.04 16.01
C GLU A 109 15.96 7.85 16.30
N PRO A 110 16.33 7.53 17.56
CA PRO A 110 17.12 6.33 17.86
C PRO A 110 16.45 5.03 17.42
N ASP A 111 15.12 4.92 17.55
CA ASP A 111 14.39 3.73 17.12
C ASP A 111 14.40 3.59 15.60
N TYR A 112 14.18 4.70 14.90
CA TYR A 112 14.27 4.74 13.45
C TYR A 112 15.65 4.26 12.96
N ARG A 113 16.73 4.82 13.53
CA ARG A 113 18.10 4.47 13.14
C ARG A 113 18.44 3.02 13.49
N ARG A 114 17.97 2.51 14.63
CA ARG A 114 18.13 1.10 14.99
C ARG A 114 17.49 0.17 13.96
N ARG A 115 16.27 0.47 13.53
CA ARG A 115 15.52 -0.30 12.51
C ARG A 115 16.21 -0.22 11.14
N GLU A 116 16.71 0.96 10.75
CA GLU A 116 17.50 1.12 9.51
C GLU A 116 18.81 0.31 9.56
N TYR A 117 19.55 0.37 10.68
CA TYR A 117 20.77 -0.41 10.88
C TYR A 117 20.51 -1.92 10.81
N GLN A 118 19.45 -2.41 11.47
CA GLN A 118 19.06 -3.81 11.41
C GLN A 118 18.73 -4.24 9.97
N LYS A 119 18.03 -3.41 9.21
CA LYS A 119 17.74 -3.68 7.79
C LYS A 119 19.01 -3.75 6.95
N ASP A 120 19.91 -2.78 7.09
CA ASP A 120 21.08 -2.68 6.22
C ASP A 120 22.11 -3.79 6.53
N PHE A 121 22.41 -4.05 7.81
CA PHE A 121 23.44 -5.00 8.21
C PHE A 121 22.89 -6.39 8.58
N GLY A 122 21.63 -6.48 8.98
CA GLY A 122 20.98 -7.76 9.34
C GLY A 122 20.33 -8.47 8.15
N PHE A 123 19.89 -7.73 7.12
CA PHE A 123 19.21 -8.30 5.95
C PHE A 123 19.91 -7.98 4.62
N LYS A 124 20.09 -6.70 4.25
CA LYS A 124 20.62 -6.33 2.92
C LYS A 124 22.03 -6.86 2.67
N ALA A 125 22.90 -6.83 3.68
CA ALA A 125 24.27 -7.34 3.58
C ALA A 125 24.37 -8.82 3.18
N ARG A 126 23.27 -9.60 3.25
CA ARG A 126 23.21 -10.98 2.75
C ARG A 126 23.11 -11.07 1.22
N TYR A 127 22.66 -10.00 0.57
CA TYR A 127 22.31 -9.98 -0.86
C TYR A 127 23.05 -8.90 -1.65
N PHE A 128 23.53 -7.85 -0.99
CA PHE A 128 24.17 -6.71 -1.62
C PHE A 128 25.52 -6.40 -0.96
N PRO A 129 26.55 -6.06 -1.75
CA PRO A 129 27.81 -5.61 -1.21
C PRO A 129 27.66 -4.23 -0.52
N PRO A 130 28.53 -3.88 0.44
CA PRO A 130 28.41 -2.63 1.21
C PRO A 130 28.36 -1.36 0.37
N ASP A 131 29.11 -1.31 -0.74
CA ASP A 131 29.15 -0.13 -1.61
C ASP A 131 27.83 0.10 -2.37
N GLU A 132 27.11 -0.96 -2.73
CA GLU A 132 25.76 -0.85 -3.31
C GLU A 132 24.72 -0.37 -2.29
N ILE A 133 24.87 -0.79 -1.02
CA ILE A 133 24.01 -0.34 0.07
C ILE A 133 24.19 1.18 0.29
N GLU A 134 25.43 1.66 0.33
CA GLU A 134 25.77 3.07 0.50
C GLU A 134 25.30 3.92 -0.69
N LYS A 135 25.55 3.49 -1.93
CA LYS A 135 25.09 4.19 -3.14
C LYS A 135 23.58 4.38 -3.17
N LYS A 136 22.80 3.35 -2.81
CA LYS A 136 21.33 3.43 -2.73
C LYS A 136 20.87 4.46 -1.69
N GLN A 137 21.58 4.58 -0.58
CA GLN A 137 21.23 5.53 0.48
C GLN A 137 21.37 6.98 0.00
N THR A 138 22.45 7.31 -0.71
CA THR A 138 22.72 8.69 -1.14
C THR A 138 21.81 9.16 -2.30
N LEU A 139 21.45 8.26 -3.23
CA LEU A 139 20.77 8.62 -4.49
C LEU A 139 19.24 8.70 -4.40
N VAL A 140 18.60 7.87 -3.55
CA VAL A 140 17.13 7.70 -3.56
C VAL A 140 16.49 8.10 -2.24
N LEU A 141 17.17 7.89 -1.11
CA LEU A 141 16.53 7.97 0.20
C LEU A 141 16.41 9.39 0.77
N ASN A 142 17.25 10.34 0.36
CA ASN A 142 17.24 11.70 0.94
C ASN A 142 15.95 12.48 0.63
N THR A 143 15.42 12.38 -0.58
CA THR A 143 14.15 13.02 -0.95
C THR A 143 12.96 12.30 -0.34
N MET A 144 13.00 10.96 -0.30
CA MET A 144 11.93 10.13 0.26
C MET A 144 11.81 10.29 1.79
N PHE A 145 12.93 10.41 2.49
CA PHE A 145 12.97 10.63 3.94
C PHE A 145 12.20 11.88 4.38
N GLY A 146 12.20 12.93 3.57
CA GLY A 146 11.46 14.17 3.84
C GLY A 146 9.93 14.03 3.77
N ASN A 147 9.44 12.94 3.16
CA ASN A 147 8.01 12.69 2.91
C ASN A 147 7.44 11.54 3.74
N GLU A 148 8.27 10.86 4.54
CA GLU A 148 7.83 9.83 5.49
C GLU A 148 6.98 10.48 6.59
N VAL A 149 5.87 9.82 6.97
CA VAL A 149 5.02 10.23 8.09
C VAL A 149 5.12 9.23 9.23
N THR A 150 4.67 9.60 10.43
CA THR A 150 4.53 8.63 11.53
C THR A 150 3.27 7.79 11.33
N LEU A 151 3.25 6.58 11.90
CA LEU A 151 2.08 5.70 11.84
C LEU A 151 0.82 6.37 12.42
N ALA A 152 0.95 7.17 13.49
CA ALA A 152 -0.15 7.94 14.07
C ALA A 152 -0.73 8.96 13.07
N LYS A 153 0.12 9.72 12.38
CA LYS A 153 -0.34 10.68 11.35
C LYS A 153 -1.05 9.99 10.19
N MET A 154 -0.58 8.82 9.78
CA MET A 154 -1.27 8.02 8.76
C MET A 154 -2.62 7.51 9.26
N ALA A 155 -2.70 7.01 10.49
CA ALA A 155 -3.96 6.57 11.08
C ALA A 155 -4.99 7.71 11.16
N ASP A 156 -4.57 8.92 11.54
CA ASP A 156 -5.43 10.10 11.55
C ASP A 156 -5.90 10.48 10.14
N ALA A 157 -5.00 10.41 9.14
CA ALA A 157 -5.36 10.67 7.75
C ALA A 157 -6.33 9.63 7.18
N ILE A 158 -6.16 8.35 7.52
CA ILE A 158 -7.10 7.29 7.14
C ILE A 158 -8.47 7.53 7.77
N ARG A 159 -8.53 7.86 9.07
CA ARG A 159 -9.78 8.12 9.80
C ARG A 159 -10.59 9.31 9.26
N ALA A 160 -9.95 10.22 8.53
CA ALA A 160 -10.66 11.31 7.87
C ALA A 160 -11.54 10.83 6.70
N HIS A 161 -11.30 9.62 6.16
CA HIS A 161 -11.99 9.09 4.97
C HIS A 161 -12.59 7.69 5.16
N PHE A 162 -12.13 6.95 6.16
CA PHE A 162 -12.54 5.56 6.41
C PHE A 162 -12.97 5.33 7.86
N SER A 163 -14.08 4.61 8.04
CA SER A 163 -14.59 4.20 9.35
C SER A 163 -13.74 3.11 10.01
N TYR A 164 -13.11 2.24 9.21
CA TYR A 164 -12.39 1.06 9.71
C TYR A 164 -10.99 0.98 9.12
N CYS A 165 -10.01 0.59 9.94
CA CYS A 165 -8.62 0.41 9.55
C CYS A 165 -7.97 -0.69 10.41
N ALA A 166 -7.14 -1.53 9.79
CA ALA A 166 -6.37 -2.57 10.48
C ALA A 166 -4.92 -2.61 10.00
N LEU A 167 -3.97 -2.88 10.90
CA LEU A 167 -2.61 -3.25 10.52
C LEU A 167 -2.61 -4.71 10.08
N THR A 168 -2.04 -4.97 8.91
CA THR A 168 -2.04 -6.29 8.27
C THR A 168 -0.66 -6.92 8.21
N TRP A 169 0.39 -6.10 8.25
CA TRP A 169 1.78 -6.57 8.18
C TRP A 169 2.71 -5.46 8.67
N ASN A 170 3.87 -5.81 9.26
CA ASN A 170 4.92 -4.85 9.56
C ASN A 170 6.31 -5.52 9.61
N SER A 171 7.33 -4.84 9.10
CA SER A 171 8.72 -5.28 9.19
C SER A 171 9.66 -4.08 9.21
N GLY A 172 10.41 -3.92 10.29
CA GLY A 172 11.29 -2.76 10.50
C GLY A 172 10.51 -1.44 10.54
N ASN A 173 10.80 -0.57 9.57
CA ASN A 173 10.11 0.72 9.39
C ASN A 173 8.91 0.65 8.43
N PHE A 174 8.60 -0.52 7.87
CA PHE A 174 7.49 -0.66 6.94
C PHE A 174 6.26 -1.26 7.62
N CYS A 175 5.08 -0.73 7.29
CA CYS A 175 3.81 -1.29 7.71
C CYS A 175 2.85 -1.36 6.52
N SER A 176 1.93 -2.32 6.58
CA SER A 176 0.78 -2.46 5.69
C SER A 176 -0.50 -2.23 6.47
N LEU A 177 -1.35 -1.32 5.99
CA LEU A 177 -2.65 -1.01 6.58
C LEU A 177 -3.74 -1.31 5.56
N ALA A 178 -4.89 -1.83 6.00
CA ALA A 178 -6.08 -1.98 5.17
C ALA A 178 -7.23 -1.18 5.78
N ALA A 179 -7.89 -0.36 4.97
CA ALA A 179 -8.99 0.51 5.38
C ALA A 179 -10.21 0.36 4.48
N SER A 180 -11.40 0.52 5.07
CA SER A 180 -12.67 0.47 4.35
C SER A 180 -13.77 1.20 5.13
N ASN A 181 -14.85 1.56 4.43
CA ASN A 181 -16.11 1.98 5.03
C ASN A 181 -17.09 0.81 5.24
N SER A 182 -16.74 -0.39 4.76
CA SER A 182 -17.48 -1.64 4.97
C SER A 182 -16.74 -2.54 5.95
N GLU A 183 -17.25 -2.65 7.17
CA GLU A 183 -16.71 -3.56 8.19
C GLU A 183 -16.75 -5.02 7.74
N GLU A 184 -17.85 -5.42 7.08
CA GLU A 184 -18.04 -6.77 6.57
C GLU A 184 -16.96 -7.13 5.53
N ASN A 185 -16.73 -6.26 4.55
CA ASN A 185 -15.73 -6.52 3.51
C ASN A 185 -14.31 -6.50 4.08
N LEU A 186 -14.00 -5.57 4.99
CA LEU A 186 -12.70 -5.53 5.65
C LEU A 186 -12.47 -6.80 6.47
N ASN A 187 -13.43 -7.24 7.27
CA ASN A 187 -13.31 -8.47 8.07
C ASN A 187 -13.17 -9.72 7.19
N ARG A 188 -13.92 -9.80 6.09
CA ARG A 188 -13.75 -10.88 5.11
C ARG A 188 -12.33 -10.88 4.54
N TYR A 189 -11.84 -9.75 4.08
CA TYR A 189 -10.47 -9.61 3.57
C TYR A 189 -9.43 -10.07 4.61
N LEU A 190 -9.51 -9.58 5.84
CA LEU A 190 -8.60 -9.94 6.92
C LEU A 190 -8.64 -11.43 7.27
N SER A 191 -9.83 -12.05 7.27
CA SER A 191 -10.00 -13.47 7.57
C SER A 191 -9.34 -14.42 6.55
N GLN A 192 -9.10 -13.94 5.32
CA GLN A 192 -8.47 -14.71 4.25
C GLN A 192 -6.95 -14.51 4.20
N MET A 193 -6.40 -13.63 5.05
CA MET A 193 -4.95 -13.40 5.10
C MET A 193 -4.25 -14.54 5.83
N ALA A 194 -3.17 -15.04 5.23
CA ALA A 194 -2.26 -15.95 5.91
C ALA A 194 -1.44 -15.19 6.96
N ALA A 195 -0.94 -15.92 7.97
CA ALA A 195 -0.02 -15.37 8.95
C ALA A 195 1.23 -14.80 8.24
N PRO A 196 1.69 -13.59 8.59
CA PRO A 196 2.88 -13.00 7.99
C PRO A 196 4.12 -13.86 8.20
N ALA A 197 4.82 -14.19 7.12
CA ALA A 197 6.10 -14.89 7.16
C ALA A 197 7.25 -13.90 7.38
N ILE A 198 7.38 -13.38 8.61
CA ILE A 198 8.38 -12.37 8.99
C ILE A 198 9.22 -12.90 10.15
N PRO A 199 10.57 -12.79 10.11
CA PRO A 199 11.39 -13.12 11.26
C PRO A 199 11.05 -12.19 12.43
N HIS A 200 10.88 -12.77 13.62
CA HIS A 200 10.37 -12.07 14.80
C HIS A 200 11.16 -10.81 15.16
N GLU A 201 12.47 -10.78 14.91
CA GLU A 201 13.32 -9.65 15.21
C GLU A 201 13.01 -8.40 14.37
N TYR A 202 12.27 -8.53 13.26
CA TYR A 202 11.83 -7.39 12.45
C TYR A 202 10.40 -6.95 12.76
N VAL A 203 9.68 -7.65 13.64
CA VAL A 203 8.30 -7.30 14.02
C VAL A 203 8.33 -6.31 15.18
N TYR A 204 8.01 -5.05 14.90
CA TYR A 204 7.99 -3.95 15.88
C TYR A 204 6.60 -3.55 16.38
N GLU A 205 5.58 -3.66 15.53
CA GLU A 205 4.21 -3.28 15.85
C GLU A 205 3.42 -4.57 16.19
N THR A 206 3.14 -4.80 17.46
CA THR A 206 2.49 -6.04 17.93
C THR A 206 1.02 -5.84 18.32
N SER A 207 0.54 -4.59 18.40
CA SER A 207 -0.73 -4.21 19.05
C SER A 207 -1.78 -3.62 18.11
N LEU A 208 -1.71 -3.90 16.80
CA LEU A 208 -2.69 -3.40 15.82
C LEU A 208 -3.40 -4.51 15.03
N TYR A 209 -3.39 -5.75 15.54
CA TYR A 209 -4.45 -6.69 15.19
C TYR A 209 -5.76 -6.13 15.75
N PRO A 210 -6.85 -6.05 14.98
CA PRO A 210 -8.05 -5.35 15.42
C PRO A 210 -8.61 -6.03 16.68
N THR A 211 -8.49 -5.38 17.83
CA THR A 211 -9.58 -5.44 18.79
C THR A 211 -10.72 -4.67 18.16
N LEU A 212 -11.66 -5.42 17.58
CA LEU A 212 -13.01 -4.94 17.23
C LEU A 212 -13.50 -4.01 18.35
N PRO A 213 -14.13 -2.86 18.05
CA PRO A 213 -14.85 -2.15 19.09
C PRO A 213 -15.90 -3.10 19.67
N VAL A 214 -15.83 -3.30 20.99
CA VAL A 214 -16.85 -4.02 21.74
C VAL A 214 -18.18 -3.35 21.44
N SER A 215 -19.10 -4.11 20.84
CA SER A 215 -20.51 -3.76 20.75
C SER A 215 -20.98 -3.26 22.11
N VAL A 216 -21.35 -1.98 22.19
CA VAL A 216 -22.18 -1.51 23.29
C VAL A 216 -23.58 -1.99 22.95
N ALA A 217 -23.86 -3.24 23.32
CA ALA A 217 -25.21 -3.78 23.33
C ALA A 217 -26.00 -3.14 24.48
N ALA A 218 -27.30 -3.03 24.21
CA ALA A 218 -28.40 -2.74 25.12
C ALA A 218 -28.64 -1.26 25.44
N ALA A 219 -29.44 -0.64 24.57
CA ALA A 219 -30.62 0.06 25.07
C ALA A 219 -31.39 -0.92 25.98
N GLN A 220 -31.37 -0.65 27.28
CA GLN A 220 -32.37 -1.15 28.21
C GLN A 220 -33.42 -0.05 28.35
N GLU A 221 -34.66 -0.52 28.42
CA GLU A 221 -35.94 0.19 28.51
C GLU A 221 -35.97 1.35 29.52
#